data_AF-A0A445JZ40-F1
#
_entry.id   AF-A0A445JZ40-F1
#
_cell.length_a   1.000
_cell.length_b   1.000
_cell.length_c   1.000
_cell.angle_alpha   90.00
_cell.angle_beta   90.00
_cell.angle_gamma   90.00
#
_symmetry.space_group_name_H-M   'P 1'
#
loop_
_entity.id
_entity.type
_entity.pdbx_description
1 polymer ?
#
loop_
_entity_poly.entity_id
_entity_poly.type
_entity_poly.pdbx_seq_one_letter_code
_entity_poly.pdbx_strand_id
1 'polypeptide(L)'
;MSYCIPLMENNPSSSRTDTKSIEQNRRNQMKDLFSKLNSVVPHQSSREATSQPDKIGEATNYIKNLQIKLEKMKEKRNNLIDIERSKNASMNMGLKSPQFKIQQMGSALEIVLVTGMDCQFMFNETIRSRGEGKKTTLLGFEDQDLLTN
;
A
#
# COMPACT_ATOMS: atom_id res chain seq x y z
N MET A 1 13.77 89.98 -16.53
CA MET A 1 12.67 89.21 -15.93
C MET A 1 13.22 87.88 -15.44
N SER A 2 13.26 87.66 -14.12
CA SER A 2 13.57 86.33 -13.55
C SER A 2 12.25 85.68 -13.18
N TYR A 3 11.93 84.53 -13.78
CA TYR A 3 10.72 83.77 -13.47
C TYR A 3 11.01 82.81 -12.33
N CYS A 4 10.40 83.02 -11.17
CA CYS A 4 10.36 82.03 -10.09
C CYS A 4 9.31 80.97 -10.45
N ILE A 5 9.73 79.72 -10.66
CA ILE A 5 8.83 78.58 -10.77
C ILE A 5 8.44 78.16 -9.34
N PRO A 6 7.14 78.05 -8.99
CA PRO A 6 6.72 77.54 -7.70
C PRO A 6 7.06 76.05 -7.60
N LEU A 7 7.80 75.67 -6.56
CA LEU A 7 7.97 74.27 -6.18
C LEU A 7 6.60 73.72 -5.75
N MET A 8 6.06 72.79 -6.53
CA MET A 8 4.88 72.04 -6.13
C MET A 8 5.25 71.18 -4.91
N GLU A 9 4.67 71.52 -3.76
CA GLU A 9 4.76 70.78 -2.52
C GLU A 9 4.03 69.44 -2.70
N ASN A 10 4.79 68.40 -3.03
CA ASN A 10 4.26 67.06 -3.22
C ASN A 10 4.09 66.43 -1.84
N ASN A 11 2.85 66.34 -1.37
CA ASN A 11 2.50 65.85 -0.04
C ASN A 11 2.94 64.36 0.13
N PRO A 12 4.00 64.05 0.91
CA PRO A 12 4.60 62.72 0.96
C PRO A 12 3.80 61.72 1.82
N SER A 13 2.64 62.13 2.35
CA SER A 13 1.82 61.33 3.27
C SER A 13 0.98 60.26 2.54
N SER A 14 0.54 60.51 1.31
CA SER A 14 -0.24 59.55 0.52
C SER A 14 0.59 58.33 0.12
N SER A 15 1.77 58.52 -0.49
CA SER A 15 2.59 57.37 -0.95
C SER A 15 3.17 56.54 0.20
N ARG A 16 3.43 57.14 1.36
CA ARG A 16 3.86 56.44 2.58
C ARG A 16 2.76 55.58 3.20
N THR A 17 1.50 55.99 3.07
CA THR A 17 0.37 55.21 3.57
C THR A 17 0.04 54.05 2.63
N ASP A 18 0.18 54.26 1.32
CA ASP A 18 0.03 53.21 0.30
C ASP A 18 1.12 52.13 0.39
N THR A 19 2.39 52.52 0.55
CA THR A 19 3.48 51.54 0.72
C THR A 19 3.32 50.73 2.02
N LYS A 20 2.83 51.36 3.09
CA LYS A 20 2.54 50.68 4.36
C LYS A 20 1.38 49.68 4.24
N SER A 21 0.32 50.03 3.50
CA SER A 21 -0.83 49.13 3.29
C SER A 21 -0.47 47.96 2.36
N ILE A 22 0.31 48.20 1.31
CA ILE A 22 0.83 47.17 0.41
C ILE A 22 1.70 46.16 1.18
N GLU A 23 2.65 46.65 1.97
CA GLU A 23 3.51 45.78 2.77
C GLU A 23 2.73 45.04 3.87
N GLN A 24 1.71 45.66 4.46
CA GLN A 24 0.83 44.99 5.41
C GLN A 24 0.04 43.86 4.74
N ASN A 25 -0.52 44.09 3.56
CA ASN A 25 -1.23 43.07 2.78
C ASN A 25 -0.29 41.90 2.45
N ARG A 26 0.95 42.19 2.03
CA ARG A 26 1.97 41.17 1.77
C ARG A 26 2.25 40.30 3.01
N ARG A 27 2.35 40.89 4.19
CA ARG A 27 2.55 40.17 5.46
C ARG A 27 1.35 39.32 5.87
N ASN A 28 0.14 39.83 5.67
CA ASN A 28 -1.08 39.09 5.96
C ASN A 28 -1.19 37.85 5.05
N GLN A 29 -0.97 38.01 3.74
CA GLN A 29 -0.95 36.89 2.79
C GLN A 29 0.07 35.82 3.20
N MET A 30 1.28 36.23 3.60
CA MET A 30 2.30 35.30 4.08
C MET A 30 1.83 34.53 5.32
N LYS A 31 1.21 35.23 6.28
CA LYS A 31 0.68 34.62 7.50
C LYS A 31 -0.42 33.58 7.22
N ASP A 32 -1.30 33.88 6.27
CA ASP A 32 -2.38 32.97 5.88
C ASP A 32 -1.83 31.68 5.24
N LEU A 33 -0.84 31.82 4.35
CA LEU A 33 -0.16 30.69 3.73
C LEU A 33 0.54 29.80 4.76
N PHE A 34 1.25 30.39 5.72
CA PHE A 34 1.89 29.63 6.80
C PHE A 34 0.87 28.93 7.70
N SER A 35 -0.27 29.58 7.98
CA SER A 35 -1.35 28.96 8.77
C SER A 35 -1.92 27.74 8.05
N LYS A 36 -2.13 27.85 6.73
CA LYS A 36 -2.58 26.74 5.90
C LYS A 36 -1.54 25.60 5.82
N LEU A 37 -0.26 25.94 5.69
CA LEU A 37 0.84 24.97 5.71
C LEU A 37 0.85 24.19 7.04
N ASN A 38 0.80 24.90 8.16
CA ASN A 38 0.78 24.29 9.48
C ASN A 38 -0.44 23.36 9.69
N SER A 39 -1.58 23.65 9.06
CA SER A 39 -2.76 22.79 9.15
C SER A 39 -2.62 21.46 8.41
N VAL A 40 -1.74 21.35 7.41
CA VAL A 40 -1.62 20.14 6.57
C VAL A 40 -0.40 19.29 6.93
N VAL A 41 0.60 19.88 7.59
CA VAL A 41 1.80 19.17 8.04
C VAL A 41 1.55 18.63 9.45
N PRO A 42 1.79 17.32 9.71
CA PRO A 42 1.63 16.76 11.05
C PRO A 42 2.49 17.50 12.07
N HIS A 43 1.87 18.00 13.14
CA HIS A 43 2.61 18.62 14.22
C HIS A 43 3.40 17.56 14.99
N GLN A 44 4.72 17.74 15.07
CA GLN A 44 5.53 17.00 16.02
C GLN A 44 5.08 17.46 17.41
N SER A 45 4.66 16.53 18.26
CA SER A 45 4.16 16.82 19.61
C SER A 45 5.24 17.35 20.57
N SER A 46 6.49 17.49 20.11
CA SER A 46 7.52 18.19 20.87
C SER A 46 7.22 19.68 20.83
N ARG A 47 6.99 20.22 22.03
CA ARG A 47 6.76 21.63 22.36
C ARG A 47 8.04 22.44 22.13
N GLU A 48 8.61 22.38 20.94
CA GLU A 48 9.77 23.16 20.54
C GLU A 48 9.25 24.21 19.55
N ALA A 49 9.46 25.49 19.89
CA ALA A 49 9.09 26.58 19.02
C ALA A 49 10.01 26.56 17.80
N THR A 50 9.66 25.78 16.78
CA THR A 50 10.45 25.68 15.55
C THR A 50 10.39 26.99 14.78
N SER A 51 11.53 27.42 14.26
CA SER A 51 11.62 28.68 13.53
C SER A 51 10.83 28.60 12.22
N GLN A 52 10.46 29.74 11.65
CA GLN A 52 9.64 29.78 10.44
C GLN A 52 10.27 29.03 9.24
N PRO A 53 11.60 29.11 9.01
CA PRO A 53 12.30 28.28 8.03
C PRO A 53 12.27 26.78 8.34
N ASP A 54 12.41 26.40 9.61
CA ASP A 54 12.43 24.98 10.00
C ASP A 54 11.11 24.29 9.64
N LYS A 55 9.98 24.98 9.83
CA LYS A 55 8.65 24.48 9.46
C LYS A 55 8.50 24.22 7.95
N ILE A 56 9.15 25.04 7.12
CA ILE A 56 9.20 24.81 5.67
C ILE A 56 10.05 23.57 5.36
N GLY A 57 11.17 23.41 6.06
CA GLY A 57 12.02 22.21 5.96
C GLY A 57 11.27 20.93 6.35
N GLU A 58 10.54 20.96 7.45
CA GLU A 58 9.68 19.86 7.91
C GLU A 58 8.60 19.52 6.88
N ALA A 59 7.91 20.51 6.33
CA ALA A 59 6.93 20.32 5.28
C ALA A 59 7.54 19.66 4.03
N THR A 60 8.74 20.09 3.64
CA THR A 60 9.47 19.53 2.50
C THR A 60 9.83 18.07 2.75
N ASN A 61 10.32 17.75 3.95
CA ASN A 61 10.65 16.38 4.34
C ASN A 61 9.40 15.49 4.41
N TYR A 62 8.27 16.04 4.88
CA TYR A 62 7.00 15.33 4.91
C TYR A 62 6.52 14.96 3.50
N ILE A 63 6.60 15.89 2.54
CA ILE A 63 6.26 15.62 1.13
C ILE A 63 7.14 14.49 0.56
N LYS A 64 8.46 14.54 0.78
CA LYS A 64 9.38 13.49 0.32
C LYS A 64 9.03 12.13 0.92
N ASN A 65 8.71 12.07 2.21
CA ASN A 65 8.34 10.83 2.86
C ASN A 65 7.01 10.26 2.31
N LEU A 66 6.03 11.12 2.03
CA LEU A 66 4.78 10.71 1.38
C LEU A 66 5.02 10.12 -0.01
N GLN A 67 5.91 10.72 -0.81
CA GLN A 67 6.28 10.19 -2.13
C GLN A 67 6.91 8.79 -2.02
N ILE A 68 7.86 8.61 -1.09
CA ILE A 68 8.49 7.31 -0.84
C ILE A 68 7.45 6.26 -0.39
N LYS A 69 6.53 6.66 0.50
CA LYS A 69 5.46 5.76 0.98
C LYS A 69 4.53 5.34 -0.15
N LEU A 70 4.19 6.27 -1.05
CA LEU A 70 3.36 6.00 -2.22
C LEU A 70 4.01 4.98 -3.15
N GLU A 71 5.29 5.15 -3.49
CA GLU A 71 6.01 4.20 -4.33
C GLU A 71 6.10 2.81 -3.68
N LYS A 72 6.43 2.74 -2.38
CA LYS A 72 6.44 1.47 -1.65
C LYS A 72 5.08 0.77 -1.65
N MET A 73 3.98 1.52 -1.53
CA MET A 73 2.63 0.93 -1.58
C MET A 73 2.26 0.47 -2.99
N LYS A 74 2.71 1.17 -4.03
CA LYS A 74 2.52 0.79 -5.43
C LYS A 74 3.28 -0.48 -5.79
N GLU A 75 4.55 -0.59 -5.35
CA GLU A 75 5.36 -1.79 -5.49
C GLU A 75 4.70 -3.00 -4.80
N LYS A 76 4.29 -2.85 -3.54
CA LYS A 76 3.56 -3.90 -2.82
C LYS A 76 2.29 -4.36 -3.54
N ARG A 77 1.51 -3.41 -4.09
CA ARG A 77 0.32 -3.74 -4.88
C ARG A 77 0.68 -4.58 -6.10
N ASN A 78 1.71 -4.16 -6.87
CA ASN A 78 2.12 -4.87 -8.07
C ASN A 78 2.60 -6.29 -7.75
N ASN A 79 3.41 -6.45 -6.69
CA ASN A 79 3.87 -7.76 -6.25
C ASN A 79 2.71 -8.70 -5.88
N LEU A 80 1.65 -8.18 -5.24
CA LEU A 80 0.46 -8.98 -4.93
C LEU A 80 -0.30 -9.39 -6.20
N ILE A 81 -0.44 -8.48 -7.17
CA ILE A 81 -1.08 -8.77 -8.47
C ILE A 81 -0.28 -9.82 -9.24
N ASP A 82 1.04 -9.75 -9.23
CA ASP A 82 1.90 -10.70 -9.93
C ASP A 82 1.85 -12.10 -9.28
N ILE A 83 1.78 -12.16 -7.95
CA ILE A 83 1.53 -13.41 -7.22
C ILE A 83 0.14 -13.99 -7.59
N GLU A 84 -0.89 -13.15 -7.65
CA GLU A 84 -2.24 -13.59 -8.01
C GLU A 84 -2.29 -14.10 -9.46
N ARG A 85 -1.65 -13.42 -10.41
CA ARG A 85 -1.52 -13.88 -11.80
C ARG A 85 -0.75 -15.19 -11.91
N SER A 86 0.33 -15.35 -11.14
CA SER A 86 1.12 -16.59 -11.10
C SER A 86 0.28 -17.76 -10.54
N LYS A 87 -0.47 -17.52 -9.46
CA LYS A 87 -1.41 -18.52 -8.91
C LYS A 87 -2.49 -18.88 -9.92
N ASN A 88 -3.09 -17.90 -10.59
CA ASN A 88 -4.14 -18.14 -11.59
C ASN A 88 -3.58 -18.85 -12.84
N ALA A 89 -2.34 -18.57 -13.26
CA ALA A 89 -1.65 -19.31 -14.31
C ALA A 89 -1.40 -20.77 -13.91
N SER A 90 -0.99 -21.01 -12.65
CA SER A 90 -0.86 -22.37 -12.10
C SER A 90 -2.20 -23.10 -12.00
N MET A 91 -3.30 -22.39 -11.75
CA MET A 91 -4.65 -22.97 -11.63
C MET A 91 -5.30 -23.23 -13.00
N ASN A 92 -4.88 -22.50 -14.04
CA ASN A 92 -5.28 -22.70 -15.43
C ASN A 92 -4.54 -23.85 -16.13
N MET A 93 -3.51 -24.44 -15.50
CA MET A 93 -2.88 -25.69 -15.93
C MET A 93 -3.77 -26.88 -15.53
N GLY A 94 -4.97 -26.98 -16.10
CA GLY A 94 -5.78 -28.21 -16.11
C GLY A 94 -5.89 -29.01 -14.80
N LEU A 95 -5.91 -28.35 -13.64
CA LEU A 95 -5.92 -29.05 -12.35
C LEU A 95 -7.28 -29.75 -12.18
N LYS A 96 -7.32 -31.05 -12.45
CA LYS A 96 -8.48 -31.89 -12.12
C LYS A 96 -8.65 -31.85 -10.59
N SER A 97 -9.78 -31.34 -10.13
CA SER A 97 -10.08 -31.30 -8.70
C SER A 97 -10.09 -32.72 -8.12
N PRO A 98 -9.50 -32.95 -6.92
CA PRO A 98 -9.51 -34.26 -6.30
C PRO A 98 -10.93 -34.77 -6.10
N GLN A 99 -11.16 -36.04 -6.41
CA GLN A 99 -12.46 -36.70 -6.28
C GLN A 99 -12.40 -37.78 -5.21
N PHE A 100 -13.36 -37.78 -4.29
CA PHE A 100 -13.53 -38.87 -3.34
C PHE A 100 -14.55 -39.88 -3.87
N LYS A 101 -14.22 -41.16 -3.77
CA LYS A 101 -15.13 -42.28 -3.99
C LYS A 101 -15.27 -43.04 -2.69
N ILE A 102 -16.51 -43.22 -2.23
CA ILE A 102 -16.83 -43.96 -1.02
C ILE A 102 -17.53 -45.24 -1.46
N GLN A 103 -17.00 -46.39 -1.05
CA GLN A 103 -17.54 -47.70 -1.38
C GLN A 103 -17.75 -48.50 -0.09
N GLN A 104 -18.89 -49.18 0.03
CA GLN A 104 -19.20 -50.03 1.17
C GLN A 104 -18.89 -51.49 0.81
N MET A 105 -17.95 -52.09 1.53
CA MET A 105 -17.56 -53.50 1.38
C MET A 105 -17.97 -54.26 2.63
N GLY A 106 -19.22 -54.77 2.64
CA GLY A 106 -19.80 -55.45 3.80
C GLY A 106 -19.91 -54.51 5.00
N SER A 107 -19.24 -54.87 6.11
CA SER A 107 -19.18 -54.02 7.32
C SER A 107 -18.06 -52.96 7.30
N ALA A 108 -17.24 -52.92 6.24
CA ALA A 108 -16.14 -51.96 6.10
C ALA A 108 -16.50 -50.86 5.09
N LEU A 109 -16.00 -49.65 5.35
CA LEU A 109 -16.13 -48.50 4.45
C LEU A 109 -14.77 -48.20 3.82
N GLU A 110 -14.70 -48.24 2.49
CA GLU A 110 -13.53 -47.89 1.71
C GLU A 110 -13.67 -46.46 1.18
N ILE A 111 -12.65 -45.63 1.40
CA ILE A 111 -12.61 -44.25 0.92
C ILE A 111 -11.39 -44.13 0.01
N VAL A 112 -11.62 -43.89 -1.27
CA VAL A 112 -10.58 -43.73 -2.30
C VAL A 112 -10.53 -42.27 -2.72
N LEU A 113 -9.38 -41.62 -2.49
CA LEU A 113 -9.10 -40.29 -3.01
C LEU A 113 -8.39 -40.43 -4.37
N VAL A 114 -9.05 -39.99 -5.44
CA VAL A 114 -8.47 -39.91 -6.77
C VAL A 114 -7.97 -38.48 -6.96
N THR A 115 -6.66 -38.33 -7.08
CA THR A 115 -6.01 -37.03 -7.28
C THR A 115 -5.04 -37.10 -8.44
N GLY A 116 -4.85 -35.99 -9.16
CA GLY A 116 -3.79 -35.88 -10.18
C GLY A 116 -2.40 -35.81 -9.53
N MET A 117 -1.36 -36.14 -10.30
CA MET A 117 0.05 -36.11 -9.87
C MET A 117 0.47 -34.73 -9.32
N ASP A 118 -0.18 -33.66 -9.76
CA ASP A 118 0.13 -32.28 -9.38
C ASP A 118 -0.33 -31.90 -7.95
N CYS A 119 -1.02 -32.81 -7.24
CA CYS A 119 -1.47 -32.58 -5.86
C CYS A 119 -0.67 -33.39 -4.82
N GLN A 120 0.53 -33.86 -5.16
CA GLN A 120 1.43 -34.61 -4.28
C GLN A 120 1.65 -33.94 -2.91
N PHE A 121 1.56 -32.62 -2.84
CA PHE A 121 1.70 -31.84 -1.60
C PHE A 121 0.53 -32.00 -0.63
N MET A 122 -0.71 -32.21 -1.11
CA MET A 122 -1.92 -32.28 -0.26
C MET A 122 -2.02 -33.60 0.50
N PHE A 123 -1.47 -34.69 -0.03
CA PHE A 123 -1.55 -36.01 0.59
C PHE A 123 -0.71 -36.09 1.88
N ASN A 124 0.45 -35.46 1.90
CA ASN A 124 1.36 -35.48 3.05
C ASN A 124 0.84 -34.67 4.26
N GLU A 125 -0.04 -33.69 4.04
CA GLU A 125 -0.68 -32.90 5.11
C GLU A 125 -1.96 -33.55 5.66
N THR A 126 -2.73 -34.24 4.82
CA THR A 126 -4.08 -34.72 5.19
C THR A 126 -4.06 -35.84 6.26
N ILE A 127 -2.96 -36.61 6.37
CA ILE A 127 -2.87 -37.76 7.30
C ILE A 127 -2.45 -37.34 8.73
N ARG A 128 -2.19 -36.05 8.99
CA ARG A 128 -1.68 -35.59 10.30
C ARG A 128 -2.73 -34.94 11.22
N SER A 129 -4.00 -35.34 11.17
CA SER A 129 -4.93 -34.90 12.21
C SER A 129 -5.72 -36.03 12.87
N ARG A 130 -5.32 -36.27 14.13
CA ARG A 130 -6.09 -36.81 15.26
C ARG A 130 -5.94 -38.31 15.57
N GLY A 131 -5.07 -38.58 16.54
CA GLY A 131 -5.45 -39.27 17.78
C GLY A 131 -5.63 -40.79 17.74
N GLU A 132 -4.60 -41.46 18.25
CA GLU A 132 -4.63 -42.78 18.91
C GLU A 132 -4.89 -44.02 18.05
N GLY A 133 -3.79 -44.73 17.77
CA GLY A 133 -3.76 -46.18 17.94
C GLY A 133 -4.31 -47.06 16.81
N LYS A 134 -4.19 -46.68 15.53
CA LYS A 134 -4.49 -47.61 14.42
C LYS A 134 -3.33 -47.74 13.46
N LYS A 135 -2.83 -48.97 13.33
CA LYS A 135 -1.77 -49.39 12.41
C LYS A 135 -2.23 -49.12 10.97
N THR A 136 -1.66 -48.10 10.35
CA THR A 136 -1.83 -47.81 8.92
C THR A 136 -0.81 -48.62 8.14
N THR A 137 -1.23 -49.74 7.56
CA THR A 137 -0.44 -50.44 6.54
C THR A 137 -0.57 -49.66 5.24
N LEU A 138 0.54 -49.07 4.75
CA LEU A 138 0.63 -48.55 3.40
C LEU A 138 0.60 -49.75 2.44
N LEU A 139 -0.56 -50.02 1.83
CA LEU A 139 -0.62 -50.88 0.66
C LEU A 139 -0.11 -50.07 -0.53
N GLY A 140 0.87 -50.64 -1.23
CA GLY A 140 1.70 -49.96 -2.22
C GLY A 140 0.93 -49.38 -3.40
N PHE A 141 1.58 -48.43 -4.06
CA PHE A 141 1.20 -47.95 -5.37
C PHE A 141 1.31 -49.13 -6.36
N GLU A 142 0.20 -49.49 -6.98
CA GLU A 142 0.21 -50.36 -8.15
C GLU A 142 -0.10 -49.46 -9.34
N ASP A 143 0.93 -49.18 -10.14
CA ASP A 143 0.78 -48.46 -11.40
C ASP A 143 -0.12 -49.30 -12.30
N GLN A 144 -1.38 -48.91 -12.44
CA GLN A 144 -2.21 -49.34 -13.55
C GLN A 144 -1.94 -48.43 -14.74
N ASP A 145 -0.72 -48.50 -15.27
CA ASP A 145 -0.56 -48.34 -16.70
C ASP A 145 -1.09 -49.62 -17.33
N LEU A 146 -2.26 -49.54 -17.97
CA LEU A 146 -2.54 -50.13 -19.28
C LEU A 146 -4.03 -49.98 -19.63
N LEU A 147 -4.24 -49.41 -20.82
CA LEU A 147 -5.43 -49.44 -21.70
C LEU A 147 -6.21 -48.13 -21.81
N THR A 148 -5.74 -47.31 -22.75
CA THR A 148 -6.67 -46.63 -23.67
C THR A 148 -6.20 -46.97 -25.09
N ASN A 149 -7.16 -47.45 -25.90
CA ASN A 149 -7.07 -47.81 -27.32
C ASN A 149 -6.15 -46.93 -28.16
#